data_AF-A0A9D8LJK9-F1
#
_entry.id   AF-A0A9D8LJK9-F1
#
_cell.length_a   1.000
_cell.length_b   1.000
_cell.length_c   1.000
_cell.angle_alpha   90.00
_cell.angle_beta   90.00
_cell.angle_gamma   90.00
#
_symmetry.space_group_name_H-M   'P 1'
#
loop_
_entity.id
_entity.type
_entity.pdbx_description
1 polymer ?
#
loop_
_entity_poly.entity_id
_entity_poly.type
_entity_poly.pdbx_seq_one_letter_code
_entity_poly.pdbx_strand_id
1 'polypeptide(L)'
;STQSTTIRHAGPLDGLLLVQEEEGGQERRRRQARRGHDLLDGLDRLKAALLSGRVQLVELERLKAMLSTRRENTDDPRLDEVLAHIELRAAVELAKLGR
;
A
#
# COMPACT_ATOMS: atom_id res chain seq x y z
N SER A 1 8.91 35.81 -45.17
CA SER A 1 8.21 34.59 -44.72
C SER A 1 9.03 33.37 -45.01
N THR A 2 9.56 32.67 -44.00
CA THR A 2 9.75 31.20 -44.04
C THR A 2 9.96 30.68 -42.61
N GLN A 3 8.90 30.13 -42.02
CA GLN A 3 8.97 29.41 -40.74
C GLN A 3 9.33 27.96 -41.07
N SER A 4 10.52 27.51 -40.68
CA SER A 4 10.89 26.09 -40.75
C SER A 4 10.22 25.35 -39.61
N THR A 5 9.20 24.57 -39.93
CA THR A 5 8.52 23.68 -39.00
C THR A 5 9.37 22.43 -38.80
N THR A 6 10.10 22.36 -37.68
CA THR A 6 10.79 21.13 -37.25
C THR A 6 9.73 20.11 -36.84
N ILE A 7 9.56 19.05 -37.64
CA ILE A 7 8.72 17.91 -37.30
C ILE A 7 9.39 17.18 -36.13
N ARG A 8 8.74 17.16 -34.95
CA ARG A 8 9.17 16.33 -33.83
C ARG A 8 8.81 14.87 -34.16
N HIS A 9 9.83 14.03 -34.33
CA HIS A 9 9.66 12.59 -34.38
C HIS A 9 9.39 12.09 -32.94
N ALA A 10 8.16 11.68 -32.65
CA ALA A 10 7.87 10.80 -31.52
C ALA A 10 8.24 9.38 -31.97
N GLY A 11 9.26 8.81 -31.34
CA GLY A 11 9.86 7.53 -31.79
C GLY A 11 9.32 6.33 -31.01
N PRO A 12 9.54 5.09 -31.49
CA PRO A 12 9.20 3.85 -30.78
C PRO A 12 9.74 3.74 -29.34
N LEU A 13 10.77 4.53 -29.03
CA LEU A 13 11.39 4.61 -27.70
C LEU A 13 10.48 5.30 -26.66
N ASP A 14 9.69 6.29 -27.08
CA ASP A 14 8.72 6.96 -26.19
C ASP A 14 7.61 5.99 -25.78
N GLY A 15 7.21 5.07 -26.68
CA GLY A 15 6.25 4.01 -26.37
C GLY A 15 6.79 2.97 -25.38
N LEU A 16 8.10 2.71 -25.36
CA LEU A 16 8.71 1.73 -24.44
C LEU A 16 8.89 2.30 -23.02
N LEU A 17 9.14 3.61 -22.88
CA LEU A 17 9.22 4.27 -21.57
C LEU A 17 7.86 4.31 -20.87
N LEU A 18 6.79 4.65 -21.61
CA LEU A 18 5.43 4.69 -21.07
C LEU A 18 4.98 3.33 -20.50
N VAL A 19 5.31 2.22 -21.19
CA VAL A 19 4.98 0.87 -20.72
C VAL A 19 5.71 0.49 -19.43
N GLN A 20 6.97 0.91 -19.26
CA GLN A 20 7.74 0.59 -18.03
C GLN A 20 7.25 1.37 -16.81
N GLU A 21 6.82 2.62 -16.99
CA GLU A 21 6.23 3.41 -15.91
C GLU A 21 4.90 2.81 -15.44
N GLU A 22 4.07 2.33 -16.37
CA GLU A 22 2.82 1.63 -16.05
C GLU A 22 3.06 0.30 -15.30
N GLU A 23 4.04 -0.51 -15.71
CA GLU A 23 4.41 -1.74 -15.01
C GLU A 23 4.83 -1.48 -13.55
N GLY A 24 5.61 -0.42 -13.32
CA GLY A 24 6.01 0.01 -11.97
C GLY A 24 4.84 0.45 -11.10
N GLY A 25 3.86 1.15 -11.68
CA GLY A 25 2.61 1.55 -11.02
C GLY A 25 1.75 0.34 -10.62
N GLN A 26 1.61 -0.63 -11.53
CA GLN A 26 0.82 -1.84 -11.29
C GLN A 26 1.41 -2.71 -10.18
N GLU A 27 2.73 -2.92 -10.19
CA GLU A 27 3.41 -3.69 -9.15
C GLU A 27 3.33 -2.99 -7.79
N ARG A 28 3.46 -1.65 -7.76
CA ARG A 28 3.27 -0.86 -6.53
C ARG A 28 1.85 -1.02 -5.98
N ARG A 29 0.83 -0.89 -6.84
CA ARG A 29 -0.57 -1.10 -6.45
C ARG A 29 -0.79 -2.50 -5.88
N ARG A 30 -0.25 -3.53 -6.52
CA ARG A 30 -0.39 -4.93 -6.09
C ARG A 30 0.29 -5.20 -4.75
N ARG A 31 1.50 -4.66 -4.55
CA ARG A 31 2.24 -4.74 -3.28
C ARG A 31 1.50 -4.04 -2.15
N GLN A 32 1.01 -2.82 -2.36
CA GLN A 32 0.27 -2.08 -1.34
C GLN A 32 -1.07 -2.74 -0.99
N ALA A 33 -1.78 -3.29 -1.99
CA ALA A 33 -3.01 -4.07 -1.75
C ALA A 33 -2.75 -5.34 -0.93
N ARG A 34 -1.66 -6.08 -1.20
CA ARG A 34 -1.25 -7.24 -0.39
C ARG A 34 -0.98 -6.83 1.06
N ARG A 35 -0.23 -5.75 1.27
CA ARG A 35 0.03 -5.20 2.62
C ARG A 35 -1.26 -4.84 3.36
N GLY A 36 -2.26 -4.27 2.66
CA GLY A 36 -3.58 -4.00 3.22
C GLY A 36 -4.29 -5.27 3.68
N HIS A 37 -4.30 -6.32 2.86
CA HIS A 37 -4.86 -7.62 3.25
C HIS A 37 -4.14 -8.24 4.45
N ASP A 38 -2.80 -8.21 4.46
CA ASP A 38 -2.03 -8.75 5.58
C ASP A 38 -2.38 -8.02 6.90
N LEU A 39 -2.62 -6.70 6.86
CA LEU A 39 -3.04 -5.92 8.03
C LEU A 39 -4.43 -6.34 8.50
N LEU A 40 -5.38 -6.52 7.58
CA LEU A 40 -6.72 -7.00 7.89
C LEU A 40 -6.70 -8.40 8.51
N ASP A 41 -5.93 -9.32 7.94
CA ASP A 41 -5.75 -10.68 8.47
C ASP A 41 -5.14 -10.65 9.88
N GLY A 42 -4.17 -9.76 10.11
CA GLY A 42 -3.59 -9.54 11.43
C GLY A 42 -4.62 -9.05 12.45
N LEU A 43 -5.48 -8.10 12.05
CA LEU A 43 -6.56 -7.60 12.91
C LEU A 43 -7.60 -8.67 13.24
N ASP A 44 -7.95 -9.52 12.28
CA ASP A 44 -8.89 -10.62 12.50
C ASP A 44 -8.32 -11.68 13.44
N ARG A 45 -7.03 -12.02 13.29
CA ARG A 45 -6.32 -12.89 14.24
C ARG A 45 -6.28 -12.30 15.64
N LEU A 46 -5.99 -11.00 15.76
CA LEU A 46 -5.99 -10.29 17.03
C LEU A 46 -7.38 -10.32 17.69
N LYS A 47 -8.43 -10.08 16.90
CA LYS A 47 -9.82 -10.17 17.37
C LYS A 47 -10.15 -11.57 17.88
N ALA A 48 -9.80 -12.62 17.13
CA ALA A 48 -10.04 -14.01 17.55
C ALA A 48 -9.27 -14.35 18.85
N ALA A 49 -8.02 -13.91 18.94
CA ALA A 49 -7.17 -14.07 20.12
C ALA A 49 -7.79 -13.42 21.36
N LEU A 50 -8.28 -12.17 21.24
CA LEU A 50 -9.00 -11.46 22.31
C LEU A 50 -10.26 -12.18 22.74
N LEU A 51 -11.08 -12.65 21.80
CA LEU A 51 -12.30 -13.41 22.10
C LEU A 51 -12.02 -14.73 22.83
N SER A 52 -10.86 -15.33 22.57
CA SER A 52 -10.41 -16.55 23.25
C SER A 52 -9.73 -16.30 24.61
N GLY A 53 -9.53 -15.03 25.00
CA GLY A 53 -8.82 -14.64 26.21
C GLY A 53 -7.30 -14.88 26.15
N ARG A 54 -6.73 -15.06 24.95
CA ARG A 54 -5.30 -15.36 24.75
C ARG A 54 -4.71 -14.44 23.68
N VAL A 55 -4.23 -13.27 24.08
CA VAL A 55 -3.47 -12.41 23.16
C VAL A 55 -2.03 -12.89 23.10
N GLN A 56 -1.57 -13.30 21.92
CA GLN A 56 -0.17 -13.70 21.73
C GLN A 56 0.67 -12.48 21.37
N LEU A 57 1.72 -12.21 22.16
CA LEU A 57 2.66 -11.10 21.95
C LEU A 57 3.24 -11.08 20.53
N VAL A 58 3.44 -12.25 19.92
CA VAL A 58 3.95 -12.39 18.55
C VAL A 58 3.05 -11.74 17.49
N GLU A 59 1.73 -11.82 17.62
CA GLU A 59 0.80 -11.22 16.65
C GLU A 59 0.74 -9.70 16.79
N LEU A 60 0.87 -9.20 18.03
CA LEU A 60 1.00 -7.77 18.32
C LEU A 60 2.28 -7.19 17.70
N GLU A 61 3.43 -7.84 17.90
CA GLU A 61 4.70 -7.39 17.33
C GLU A 61 4.70 -7.44 15.80
N ARG A 62 4.05 -8.45 15.20
CA ARG A 62 3.88 -8.52 13.74
C ARG A 62 3.09 -7.34 13.20
N LEU A 63 1.94 -7.02 13.81
CA LEU A 63 1.13 -5.87 13.41
C LEU A 63 1.90 -4.55 13.58
N LYS A 64 2.64 -4.38 14.67
CA LYS A 64 3.51 -3.20 14.87
C LYS A 64 4.54 -3.06 13.75
N ALA A 65 5.26 -4.14 13.42
CA ALA A 65 6.29 -4.13 12.38
C ALA A 65 5.71 -3.73 11.00
N MET A 66 4.50 -4.20 10.68
CA MET A 66 3.82 -3.85 9.43
C MET A 66 3.42 -2.38 9.37
N LEU A 67 3.03 -1.78 10.49
CA LEU A 67 2.72 -0.35 10.60
C LEU A 67 3.98 0.53 10.61
N SER A 68 5.10 0.03 11.14
CA SER A 68 6.40 0.72 11.07
C SER A 68 6.96 0.76 9.65
N THR A 69 6.50 -0.12 8.76
CA THR A 69 6.88 -0.10 7.35
C THR A 69 6.26 1.12 6.67
N ARG A 70 7.10 1.95 6.04
CA ARG A 70 6.64 3.15 5.33
C ARG A 70 5.71 2.76 4.19
N ARG A 71 4.50 3.32 4.20
CA ARG A 71 3.56 3.21 3.08
C ARG A 71 4.08 3.99 1.87
N GLU A 72 3.86 3.42 0.69
CA GLU A 72 4.07 4.12 -0.58
C GLU A 72 2.70 4.47 -1.16
N ASN A 73 2.56 5.67 -1.71
CA ASN A 73 1.35 6.04 -2.43
C ASN A 73 1.28 5.26 -3.74
N THR A 74 0.07 4.87 -4.11
CA THR A 74 -0.22 4.24 -5.38
C THR A 74 -0.77 5.28 -6.36
N ASP A 75 -0.94 4.89 -7.61
CA ASP A 75 -1.60 5.74 -8.62
C ASP A 75 -3.13 5.57 -8.57
N ASP A 76 -3.65 5.00 -7.46
CA ASP A 76 -5.07 4.78 -7.18
C ASP A 76 -5.44 5.47 -5.84
N PRO A 77 -5.98 6.70 -5.89
CA PRO A 77 -6.31 7.47 -4.68
C PRO A 77 -7.30 6.76 -3.76
N ARG A 78 -8.20 5.94 -4.32
CA ARG A 78 -9.20 5.21 -3.54
C ARG A 78 -8.56 4.06 -2.77
N LEU A 79 -7.60 3.36 -3.39
CA LEU A 79 -6.82 2.35 -2.69
C LEU A 79 -6.00 2.98 -1.56
N ASP A 80 -5.35 4.12 -1.82
CA ASP A 80 -4.55 4.83 -0.81
C ASP A 80 -5.38 5.29 0.40
N GLU A 81 -6.61 5.74 0.17
CA GLU A 81 -7.56 6.09 1.23
C GLU A 81 -7.95 4.85 2.06
N VAL A 82 -8.32 3.76 1.41
CA VAL A 82 -8.68 2.50 2.09
C VAL A 82 -7.50 1.99 2.94
N LEU A 83 -6.29 2.01 2.39
CA LEU A 83 -5.09 1.62 3.12
C LEU A 83 -4.84 2.52 4.34
N ALA A 84 -5.06 3.84 4.23
CA ALA A 84 -4.96 4.76 5.36
C ALA A 84 -5.94 4.39 6.49
N HIS A 85 -7.18 4.07 6.14
CA HIS A 85 -8.19 3.66 7.12
C HIS A 85 -7.83 2.33 7.81
N ILE A 86 -7.29 1.36 7.07
CA ILE A 86 -6.84 0.09 7.63
C ILE A 86 -5.69 0.33 8.62
N GLU A 87 -4.68 1.13 8.25
CA GLU A 87 -3.55 1.46 9.10
C GLU A 87 -3.98 2.21 10.38
N LEU A 88 -4.86 3.20 10.25
CA LEU A 88 -5.40 3.95 11.38
C LEU A 88 -6.12 3.02 12.35
N ARG A 89 -6.99 2.12 11.84
CA ARG A 89 -7.68 1.15 12.67
C ARG A 89 -6.69 0.24 13.40
N ALA A 90 -5.69 -0.28 12.70
CA ALA A 90 -4.68 -1.14 13.31
C ALA A 90 -3.89 -0.40 14.41
N ALA A 91 -3.47 0.83 14.16
CA ALA A 91 -2.78 1.65 15.16
C ALA A 91 -3.65 1.89 16.41
N VAL A 92 -4.94 2.18 16.22
CA VAL A 92 -5.89 2.36 17.33
C VAL A 92 -6.07 1.09 18.14
N GLU A 93 -6.24 -0.08 17.49
CA GLU A 93 -6.39 -1.35 18.21
C GLU A 93 -5.12 -1.71 19.00
N LEU A 94 -3.93 -1.52 18.42
CA LEU A 94 -2.67 -1.72 19.15
C LEU A 94 -2.55 -0.78 20.36
N ALA A 95 -2.95 0.49 20.21
CA ALA A 95 -2.93 1.46 21.29
C ALA A 95 -3.91 1.11 22.44
N LYS A 96 -5.04 0.46 22.14
CA LYS A 96 -5.97 -0.02 23.18
C LYS A 96 -5.39 -1.16 24.03
N LEU A 97 -4.50 -1.97 23.46
CA LEU A 97 -3.92 -3.14 24.12
C LEU A 97 -2.62 -2.85 24.87
N GLY A 98 -1.93 -1.75 24.52
CA GLY A 98 -0.74 -1.28 25.23
C GLY A 98 -1.04 -0.32 26.39
N ARG A 99 -2.33 -0.04 26.66
CA ARG A 99 -2.81 0.63 27.87
C ARG A 99 -3.19 -0.41 28.90
#